data_AF-A0AB37HT33-F1
#
_entry.id   AF-A0AB37HT33-F1
#
_cell.length_a   1.000
_cell.length_b   1.000
_cell.length_c   1.000
_cell.angle_alpha   90.00
_cell.angle_beta   90.00
_cell.angle_gamma   90.00
#
_symmetry.space_group_name_H-M   'P 1'
#
loop_
_entity.id
_entity.type
_entity.pdbx_description
1 polymer ?
#
loop_
_entity_poly.entity_id
_entity_poly.type
_entity_poly.pdbx_seq_one_letter_code
_entity_poly.pdbx_strand_id
1 'polypeptide(L)'
;MNAGISPPSNSQVEKADSQLRKIFRGEKPTEALEHCLEVVERHRQTYARLMLNANIGVRRYAQELGIEAQATQRLKRMQTIIEKLTERESRMNLARMHDIGGVRVVVDDLDALRRLQGEGGGEATQERGRDNRLRGQTPAEWLSGCPPHLHVLR
;
A
#
# COMPACT_ATOMS: atom_id res chain seq x y z
N MET A 1 -14.96 -20.54 -2.07
CA MET A 1 -14.42 -21.25 -0.90
C MET A 1 -13.55 -20.28 -0.14
N ASN A 2 -14.05 -19.70 0.96
CA ASN A 2 -13.29 -18.78 1.80
C ASN A 2 -12.73 -19.62 2.96
N ALA A 3 -11.59 -20.27 2.75
CA ALA A 3 -10.89 -20.93 3.84
C ALA A 3 -10.58 -19.85 4.89
N GLY A 4 -10.94 -20.12 6.15
CA GLY A 4 -10.68 -19.25 7.29
C GLY A 4 -9.18 -19.06 7.52
N ILE A 5 -8.55 -18.26 6.67
CA ILE A 5 -7.13 -17.98 6.70
C ILE A 5 -6.97 -16.69 7.48
N SER A 6 -6.70 -16.84 8.77
CA SER A 6 -6.36 -15.72 9.64
C SER A 6 -5.13 -14.99 9.10
N PRO A 7 -5.08 -13.65 9.24
CA PRO A 7 -3.90 -12.87 8.85
C PRO A 7 -2.69 -13.33 9.67
N PRO A 8 -1.49 -13.44 9.05
CA PRO A 8 -0.28 -13.81 9.77
C PRO A 8 0.11 -12.69 10.75
N SER A 9 0.73 -13.06 11.87
CA SER A 9 1.34 -12.11 12.80
C SER A 9 2.59 -11.46 12.20
N ASN A 10 2.99 -10.29 12.72
CA ASN A 10 4.24 -9.65 12.30
C ASN A 10 5.46 -10.56 12.46
N SER A 11 5.52 -11.35 13.54
CA SER A 11 6.61 -12.30 13.76
C SER A 11 6.62 -13.45 12.73
N GLN A 12 5.44 -13.93 12.31
CA GLN A 12 5.34 -14.92 11.23
C GLN A 12 5.82 -14.33 9.89
N VAL A 13 5.46 -13.09 9.59
CA VAL A 13 5.89 -12.35 8.40
C VAL A 13 7.41 -12.15 8.40
N GLU A 14 7.97 -11.65 9.50
CA GLU A 14 9.43 -11.44 9.63
C GLU A 14 10.23 -12.74 9.51
N LYS A 15 9.69 -13.84 10.05
CA LYS A 15 10.29 -15.18 9.92
C LYS A 15 10.27 -15.64 8.47
N ALA A 16 9.13 -15.51 7.78
CA ALA A 16 9.00 -15.88 6.36
C ALA A 16 9.96 -15.06 5.48
N ASP A 17 10.04 -13.75 5.69
CA ASP A 17 10.98 -12.85 5.03
C ASP A 17 12.45 -13.24 5.16
N SER A 18 12.84 -13.58 6.39
CA SER A 18 14.21 -13.99 6.71
C SER A 18 14.54 -15.33 6.02
N GLN A 19 13.61 -16.28 6.05
CA GLN A 19 13.77 -17.56 5.39
C GLN A 19 13.82 -17.43 3.87
N LEU A 20 12.94 -16.63 3.28
CA LEU A 20 12.90 -16.34 1.84
C LEU A 20 14.26 -15.82 1.36
N ARG A 21 14.86 -14.85 2.07
CA ARG A 21 16.19 -14.32 1.76
C ARG A 21 17.28 -15.38 1.77
N LYS A 22 17.33 -16.20 2.83
CA LYS A 22 18.33 -17.27 2.96
C LYS A 22 18.20 -18.30 1.85
N ILE A 23 16.96 -18.67 1.48
CA ILE A 23 16.68 -19.59 0.38
C ILE A 23 17.21 -19.01 -0.94
N PHE A 24 16.88 -17.76 -1.27
CA PHE A 24 17.31 -17.12 -2.52
C PHE A 24 18.81 -16.83 -2.60
N ARG A 25 19.50 -16.76 -1.46
CA ARG A 25 20.96 -16.66 -1.38
C ARG A 25 21.67 -18.02 -1.45
N GLY A 26 20.92 -19.13 -1.48
CA GLY A 26 21.48 -20.48 -1.43
C GLY A 26 21.99 -20.90 -0.04
N GLU A 27 21.65 -20.14 1.01
CA GLU A 27 22.05 -20.39 2.40
C GLU A 27 21.14 -21.42 3.10
N LYS A 28 19.98 -21.75 2.50
CA LYS A 28 19.00 -22.69 3.06
C LYS A 28 18.29 -23.48 1.94
N PRO A 29 17.97 -24.78 2.14
CA PRO A 29 17.18 -25.57 1.20
C PRO A 29 15.76 -25.01 0.96
N THR A 30 15.21 -25.32 -0.21
CA THR A 30 13.95 -24.77 -0.75
C THR A 30 12.68 -25.37 -0.14
N GLU A 31 12.77 -26.35 0.77
CA GLU A 31 11.61 -27.04 1.38
C GLU A 31 10.62 -26.08 2.05
N ALA A 32 11.11 -24.97 2.63
CA ALA A 32 10.26 -23.98 3.29
C ALA A 32 9.71 -22.90 2.33
N LEU A 33 10.05 -22.95 1.04
CA LEU A 33 9.74 -21.87 0.09
C LEU A 33 8.23 -21.67 -0.08
N GLU A 34 7.46 -22.73 -0.31
CA GLU A 34 6.01 -22.65 -0.51
C GLU A 34 5.31 -22.02 0.70
N HIS A 35 5.69 -22.44 1.91
CA HIS A 35 5.15 -21.88 3.14
C HIS A 35 5.51 -20.39 3.31
N CYS A 36 6.74 -19.99 2.96
CA CYS A 36 7.13 -18.57 3.01
C CYS A 36 6.27 -17.75 2.03
N LEU A 37 6.09 -18.23 0.79
CA LEU A 37 5.26 -17.56 -0.21
C LEU A 37 3.79 -17.46 0.22
N GLU A 38 3.26 -18.49 0.87
CA GLU A 38 1.92 -18.47 1.44
C GLU A 38 1.78 -17.40 2.54
N VAL A 39 2.75 -17.27 3.45
CA VAL A 39 2.75 -16.21 4.47
C VAL A 39 2.79 -14.82 3.83
N VAL A 40 3.64 -14.62 2.81
CA VAL A 40 3.74 -13.35 2.07
C VAL A 40 2.41 -13.03 1.37
N GLU A 41 1.76 -14.01 0.73
CA GLU A 41 0.46 -13.81 0.07
C GLU A 41 -0.61 -13.44 1.07
N ARG A 42 -0.72 -14.17 2.18
CA ARG A 42 -1.69 -13.86 3.23
C ARG A 42 -1.47 -12.47 3.81
N HIS A 43 -0.21 -12.10 4.06
CA HIS A 43 0.13 -10.76 4.51
C HIS A 43 -0.28 -9.69 3.48
N ARG A 44 0.05 -9.90 2.20
CA ARG A 44 -0.35 -9.02 1.09
C ARG A 44 -1.86 -8.83 1.02
N GLN A 45 -2.63 -9.89 1.23
CA GLN A 45 -4.10 -9.86 1.21
C GLN A 45 -4.71 -9.10 2.39
N THR A 46 -3.99 -8.89 3.50
CA THR A 46 -4.50 -8.07 4.62
C THR A 46 -4.78 -6.62 4.21
N TYR A 47 -4.10 -6.13 3.17
CA TYR A 47 -4.28 -4.79 2.62
C TYR A 47 -5.53 -4.68 1.74
N ALA A 48 -6.14 -5.79 1.29
CA ALA A 48 -7.34 -5.79 0.44
C ALA A 48 -8.47 -4.96 1.07
N ARG A 49 -8.77 -5.23 2.33
CA ARG A 49 -9.84 -4.53 3.06
C ARG A 49 -9.49 -3.07 3.36
N LEU A 50 -8.22 -2.77 3.62
CA LEU A 50 -7.77 -1.40 3.84
C LEU A 50 -7.96 -0.53 2.59
N MET A 51 -7.61 -1.06 1.41
CA MET A 51 -7.82 -0.32 0.16
C MET A 51 -9.30 -0.20 -0.19
N LEU A 52 -10.14 -1.18 0.18
CA LEU A 52 -11.59 -1.06 0.03
C LEU A 52 -12.13 0.14 0.81
N ASN A 53 -11.77 0.24 2.08
CA ASN A 53 -12.18 1.35 2.93
C ASN A 53 -11.64 2.68 2.39
N ALA A 54 -10.37 2.73 2.00
CA ALA A 54 -9.77 3.93 1.42
C ALA A 54 -10.46 4.34 0.11
N ASN A 55 -10.79 3.39 -0.78
CA ASN A 55 -11.50 3.66 -2.03
C ASN A 55 -12.88 4.28 -1.77
N ILE A 56 -13.64 3.68 -0.84
CA ILE A 56 -14.97 4.20 -0.45
C ILE A 56 -14.83 5.61 0.13
N GLY A 57 -13.89 5.82 1.06
CA GLY A 57 -13.68 7.12 1.72
C GLY A 57 -13.34 8.22 0.72
N VAL A 58 -12.47 7.92 -0.23
CA VAL A 58 -12.05 8.88 -1.26
C VAL A 58 -13.18 9.22 -2.23
N ARG A 59 -13.97 8.23 -2.64
CA ARG A 59 -15.11 8.49 -3.51
C ARG A 59 -16.15 9.36 -2.81
N ARG A 60 -16.40 9.14 -1.51
CA ARG A 60 -17.28 9.99 -0.71
C ARG A 60 -16.75 11.42 -0.61
N TYR A 61 -15.46 11.57 -0.31
CA TYR A 61 -14.84 12.88 -0.20
C TYR A 61 -14.88 13.66 -1.53
N ALA A 62 -14.61 12.99 -2.65
CA ALA A 62 -14.75 13.60 -3.98
C ALA A 62 -16.20 14.03 -4.27
N GLN A 63 -17.18 13.20 -3.91
CA GLN A 63 -18.61 13.53 -4.05
C GLN A 63 -19.00 14.76 -3.22
N GLU A 64 -18.54 14.87 -1.98
CA GLU A 64 -18.78 16.04 -1.12
C GLU A 64 -18.20 17.34 -1.71
N LEU A 65 -17.10 17.25 -2.45
CA LEU A 65 -16.48 18.36 -3.16
C LEU A 65 -17.10 18.64 -4.55
N GLY A 66 -18.06 17.83 -5.00
CA GLY A 66 -18.62 17.91 -6.35
C GLY A 66 -17.59 17.61 -7.44
N ILE A 67 -16.64 16.71 -7.16
CA ILE A 67 -15.58 16.29 -8.08
C ILE A 67 -15.92 14.90 -8.63
N GLU A 68 -15.95 14.78 -9.95
CA GLU A 68 -15.99 13.47 -10.61
C GLU A 68 -14.64 12.79 -10.45
N ALA A 69 -14.63 11.64 -9.76
CA ALA A 69 -13.40 10.91 -9.45
C ALA A 69 -13.55 9.41 -9.68
N GLN A 70 -12.60 8.83 -10.39
CA GLN A 70 -12.49 7.39 -10.60
C GLN A 70 -11.44 6.82 -9.66
N ALA A 71 -11.86 6.06 -8.65
CA ALA A 71 -10.97 5.40 -7.71
C ALA A 71 -10.84 3.90 -8.02
N THR A 72 -9.60 3.43 -8.18
CA THR A 72 -9.25 2.01 -8.35
C THR A 72 -8.29 1.56 -7.25
N GLN A 73 -8.25 0.26 -6.96
CA GLN A 73 -7.37 -0.31 -5.94
C GLN A 73 -6.25 -1.10 -6.59
N ARG A 74 -5.06 -1.07 -6.00
CA ARG A 74 -3.90 -1.80 -6.49
C ARG A 74 -3.17 -2.46 -5.33
N LEU A 75 -3.13 -3.78 -5.35
CA LEU A 75 -2.10 -4.54 -4.64
C LEU A 75 -0.84 -4.63 -5.48
N LYS A 76 0.31 -4.59 -4.81
CA LYS A 76 1.58 -4.93 -5.42
C LYS A 76 1.59 -6.39 -5.84
N ARG A 77 2.30 -6.66 -6.93
CA ARG A 77 2.45 -8.01 -7.47
C ARG A 77 3.34 -8.84 -6.55
N MET A 78 3.01 -10.12 -6.38
CA MET A 78 3.78 -11.06 -5.56
C MET A 78 5.26 -11.10 -5.99
N GLN A 79 5.51 -11.23 -7.30
CA GLN A 79 6.85 -11.24 -7.87
C GLN A 79 7.68 -10.00 -7.46
N THR A 80 7.10 -8.80 -7.57
CA THR A 80 7.79 -7.55 -7.19
C THR A 80 8.04 -7.45 -5.69
N ILE A 81 7.16 -8.03 -4.85
CA ILE A 81 7.41 -8.13 -3.41
C ILE A 81 8.62 -9.05 -3.17
N ILE A 82 8.62 -10.24 -3.76
CA ILE A 82 9.72 -11.20 -3.65
C ILE A 82 11.04 -10.56 -4.08
N GLU A 83 11.09 -9.97 -5.27
CA GLU A 83 12.28 -9.28 -5.80
C GLU A 83 12.82 -8.23 -4.82
N LYS A 84 11.94 -7.37 -4.26
CA LYS A 84 12.36 -6.37 -3.26
C LYS A 84 12.85 -7.00 -1.96
N LEU A 85 12.35 -8.17 -1.55
CA LEU A 85 12.78 -8.84 -0.34
C LEU A 85 14.10 -9.60 -0.54
N THR A 86 14.31 -10.19 -1.71
CA THR A 86 15.43 -11.10 -1.99
C THR A 86 16.63 -10.42 -2.65
N GLU A 87 16.49 -9.18 -3.11
CA GLU A 87 17.60 -8.36 -3.59
C GLU A 87 18.75 -8.35 -2.57
N ARG A 88 19.99 -8.55 -3.06
CA ARG A 88 21.15 -8.94 -2.23
C ARG A 88 21.43 -7.96 -1.09
N GLU A 89 21.28 -6.67 -1.33
CA GLU A 89 21.50 -5.57 -0.36
C GLU A 89 20.21 -5.09 0.34
N SER A 90 19.08 -5.76 0.09
CA SER A 90 17.80 -5.34 0.66
C SER A 90 17.73 -5.61 2.15
N ARG A 91 17.64 -4.53 2.93
CA ARG A 91 17.23 -4.52 4.35
C ARG A 91 15.72 -4.38 4.51
N MET A 92 14.95 -4.50 3.42
CA MET A 92 13.50 -4.30 3.43
C MET A 92 12.82 -5.32 4.35
N ASN A 93 11.98 -4.90 5.28
CA ASN A 93 11.15 -5.81 6.09
C ASN A 93 9.69 -5.71 5.59
N LEU A 94 9.10 -6.83 5.18
CA LEU A 94 7.74 -6.91 4.65
C LEU A 94 6.71 -6.41 5.65
N ALA A 95 6.84 -6.75 6.93
CA ALA A 95 5.94 -6.29 7.99
C ALA A 95 5.96 -4.76 8.16
N ARG A 96 6.99 -4.08 7.64
CA ARG A 96 7.16 -2.62 7.64
C ARG A 96 7.04 -2.00 6.23
N MET A 97 6.71 -2.80 5.21
CA MET A 97 6.62 -2.31 3.84
C MET A 97 5.32 -1.54 3.65
N HIS A 98 5.42 -0.24 3.40
CA HIS A 98 4.24 0.62 3.18
C HIS A 98 3.68 0.49 1.76
N ASP A 99 4.53 0.22 0.77
CA ASP A 99 4.17 0.05 -0.64
C ASP A 99 3.75 -1.40 -0.93
N ILE A 100 2.65 -1.84 -0.29
CA ILE A 100 1.99 -3.14 -0.54
C ILE A 100 0.64 -2.95 -1.24
N GLY A 101 -0.13 -1.95 -0.81
CA GLY A 101 -1.46 -1.66 -1.35
C GLY A 101 -1.71 -0.15 -1.39
N GLY A 102 -2.47 0.28 -2.38
CA GLY A 102 -2.83 1.69 -2.55
C GLY A 102 -4.09 1.88 -3.38
N VAL A 103 -4.64 3.09 -3.31
CA VAL A 103 -5.78 3.53 -4.12
C VAL A 103 -5.25 4.52 -5.15
N ARG A 104 -5.55 4.31 -6.43
CA ARG A 104 -5.28 5.26 -7.51
C ARG A 104 -6.56 6.01 -7.81
N VAL A 105 -6.48 7.34 -7.81
CA VAL A 105 -7.62 8.20 -8.12
C VAL A 105 -7.30 9.04 -9.33
N VAL A 106 -8.23 9.05 -10.29
CA VAL A 106 -8.17 9.82 -11.52
C VAL A 106 -9.29 10.86 -11.48
N VAL A 107 -8.93 12.09 -11.80
CA VAL A 107 -9.80 13.27 -11.88
C VAL A 107 -9.52 14.00 -13.19
N ASP A 108 -10.43 14.86 -13.61
CA ASP A 108 -10.38 15.47 -14.94
C ASP A 108 -9.32 16.56 -15.09
N ASP A 109 -9.01 17.29 -14.01
CA ASP A 109 -8.09 18.41 -14.04
C ASP A 109 -7.26 18.59 -12.75
N LEU A 110 -6.28 19.49 -12.84
CA LEU A 110 -5.34 19.76 -11.75
C LEU A 110 -6.00 20.47 -10.56
N ASP A 111 -7.04 21.26 -10.79
CA ASP A 111 -7.72 22.00 -9.71
C ASP A 111 -8.57 21.03 -8.87
N ALA A 112 -9.25 20.09 -9.51
CA ALA A 112 -9.91 18.96 -8.87
C ALA A 112 -8.92 18.16 -8.02
N LEU A 113 -7.72 17.87 -8.54
CA LEU A 113 -6.67 17.18 -7.79
C LEU A 113 -6.27 17.96 -6.53
N ARG A 114 -5.98 19.26 -6.66
CA ARG A 114 -5.55 20.12 -5.53
C ARG A 114 -6.64 20.22 -4.46
N ARG A 115 -7.89 20.41 -4.87
CA ARG A 115 -9.05 20.43 -3.97
C ARG A 115 -9.18 19.09 -3.22
N LEU A 116 -8.98 17.97 -3.91
CA LEU A 116 -9.00 16.63 -3.32
C LEU A 116 -7.80 16.35 -2.39
N GLN A 117 -6.68 17.07 -2.55
CA GLN A 117 -5.53 17.03 -1.63
C GLN A 117 -5.74 17.91 -0.38
N GLY A 118 -6.81 18.72 -0.34
CA GLY A 118 -7.04 19.72 0.70
C GLY A 118 -6.24 21.01 0.50
N GLU A 119 -5.59 21.18 -0.67
CA GLU A 119 -4.86 22.37 -1.06
C GLU A 119 -5.85 23.40 -1.65
N GLY A 120 -6.66 24.00 -0.79
CA GLY A 120 -7.59 25.06 -1.19
C GLY A 120 -6.90 26.40 -1.37
N GLY A 121 -6.65 26.80 -2.62
CA GLY A 121 -6.56 28.19 -3.07
C GLY A 121 -5.17 28.84 -3.07
N GLY A 122 -4.53 28.88 -4.24
CA GLY A 122 -3.34 29.70 -4.49
C GLY A 122 -2.52 29.21 -5.68
N GLU A 123 -2.58 29.98 -6.76
CA GLU A 123 -1.67 30.09 -7.91
C GLU A 123 -0.79 28.90 -8.34
N ALA A 124 -0.89 28.56 -9.63
CA ALA A 124 -0.15 27.49 -10.26
C ALA A 124 1.38 27.67 -10.20
N THR A 125 2.04 27.03 -9.24
CA THR A 125 3.48 26.77 -9.34
C THR A 125 3.72 25.35 -9.81
N GLN A 126 4.14 25.26 -11.06
CA GLN A 126 4.61 24.04 -11.69
C GLN A 126 5.97 23.66 -11.11
N GLU A 127 6.01 22.66 -10.22
CA GLU A 127 7.25 21.96 -9.93
C GLU A 127 7.11 20.45 -10.15
N ARG A 128 7.96 19.94 -11.05
CA ARG A 128 8.18 18.51 -11.28
C ARG A 128 9.00 17.97 -10.11
N GLY A 129 8.35 17.69 -8.99
CA GLY A 129 8.98 17.07 -7.82
C GLY A 129 8.40 15.70 -7.54
N ARG A 130 9.23 14.65 -7.63
CA ARG A 130 8.96 13.37 -6.95
C ARG A 130 9.27 13.58 -5.47
N ASP A 131 8.40 14.23 -4.71
CA ASP A 131 8.55 14.29 -3.26
C ASP A 131 7.56 13.34 -2.58
N ASN A 132 8.12 12.43 -1.79
CA ASN A 132 7.49 11.25 -1.21
C ASN A 132 7.62 11.29 0.32
N ARG A 133 7.36 12.43 0.94
CA ARG A 133 7.53 12.60 2.38
C ARG A 133 6.34 13.29 2.98
N LEU A 134 5.60 12.57 3.85
CA LEU A 134 5.16 13.00 5.19
C LEU A 134 4.86 11.71 5.99
N ARG A 135 5.76 11.24 6.86
CA ARG A 135 5.87 11.58 8.30
C ARG A 135 4.51 11.59 9.03
N GLY A 136 4.24 10.50 9.76
CA GLY A 136 3.73 10.60 11.12
C GLY A 136 2.22 10.54 11.36
N GLN A 137 1.49 9.58 10.78
CA GLN A 137 0.11 9.29 11.22
C GLN A 137 -0.11 7.84 11.62
N THR A 138 -0.95 7.67 12.62
CA THR A 138 -1.20 6.43 13.33
C THR A 138 -2.41 5.71 12.74
N PRO A 139 -2.48 4.37 12.85
CA PRO A 139 -3.61 3.58 12.34
C PRO A 139 -5.00 4.01 12.86
N ALA A 140 -5.08 4.75 13.98
CA ALA A 140 -6.34 5.21 14.57
C ALA A 140 -7.04 6.32 13.76
N GLU A 141 -6.27 7.14 13.03
CA GLU A 141 -6.81 8.26 12.24
C GLU A 141 -7.58 7.79 10.98
N TRP A 142 -7.34 6.54 10.55
CA TRP A 142 -8.04 5.91 9.43
C TRP A 142 -9.47 5.45 9.77
N LEU A 143 -9.79 5.30 11.05
CA LEU A 143 -11.07 4.76 11.54
C LEU A 143 -12.07 5.84 11.99
N SER A 144 -11.63 7.10 12.15
CA SER A 144 -12.46 8.21 12.67
C SER A 144 -13.32 8.92 11.62
N GLY A 145 -13.36 8.43 10.37
CA GLY A 145 -14.21 9.00 9.33
C GLY A 145 -13.70 10.30 8.71
N CYS A 146 -12.53 10.80 9.13
CA CYS A 146 -11.80 11.83 8.38
C CYS A 146 -10.89 11.12 7.37
N PRO A 147 -11.03 11.37 6.06
CA PRO A 147 -10.13 10.75 5.08
C PRO A 147 -8.72 11.33 5.28
N PRO A 148 -7.67 10.50 5.46
CA PRO A 148 -6.32 11.00 5.41
C PRO A 148 -6.05 11.52 3.99
N HIS A 149 -5.22 12.55 3.91
CA HIS A 149 -4.74 13.20 2.68
C HIS A 149 -4.38 12.13 1.65
N LEU A 150 -5.19 12.15 0.61
CA LEU A 150 -5.17 11.15 -0.44
C LEU A 150 -3.89 11.30 -1.25
N HIS A 151 -2.98 10.33 -1.13
CA HIS A 151 -1.82 10.26 -2.00
C HIS A 151 -2.22 9.70 -3.36
N VAL A 152 -2.47 10.61 -4.30
CA VAL A 152 -2.69 10.30 -5.72
C VAL A 152 -1.34 10.06 -6.39
N LEU A 153 -1.02 8.79 -6.66
CA LEU A 153 0.10 8.45 -7.54
C LEU A 153 -0.34 8.67 -8.99
N ARG A 154 0.36 9.58 -9.69
CA ARG A 154 0.22 9.89 -11.13
C ARG A 154 0.18 8.61 -11.97
#